data_AF-A0A8S0ZIE7-F1
#
_entry.id   AF-A0A8S0ZIE7-F1
#
_cell.length_a   1.000
_cell.length_b   1.000
_cell.length_c   1.000
_cell.angle_alpha   90.00
_cell.angle_beta   90.00
_cell.angle_gamma   90.00
#
_symmetry.space_group_name_H-M   'P 1'
#
loop_
_entity.id
_entity.type
_entity.pdbx_description
1 polymer ?
#
loop_
_entity_poly.entity_id
_entity_poly.type
_entity_poly.pdbx_seq_one_letter_code
_entity_poly.pdbx_strand_id
1 'polypeptide(L)'
;MLEVLISGRHDDLPLISIQPPMSDVSNGTPVDEIDCSDMDACYETFDKDGVDHVIRRRSRRIASGKKAVCLFFVFNYVLKVLHEVDLRMLTSPTALAKMSFLFRDGKLNLDEFRLICKALFRNDKGHIYTLPEEKARHVFQVFDKNGDGFIDKDEFTFCWNHWIKVIVRPISAFLIVDVQNDFISGTLNISKCNAQHDGSEVVEPINRLLESIPFDCVFYSLDWHPSDHVSFIDNVHMRELHPSSPVSADKAQAYDTVVFAGPPPMKQRLWPRHCVQDTWGAELHKDLKVVEGAVKIYKGTNPEVDSYSVFWDNKKLTDTTLSTQLRMRNATDIYICGLAYDVCVGATIADALAIGYRAILIDDASRGVDLADIEKTKSTIINNSGVIVNSDEVLSMVEGRDRRPELGYKLAMELKNAMEDDGATPNTV
;
A
#
# COMPACT_ATOMS: atom_id res chain seq x y z
N MET A 1 -29.86 13.58 30.57
CA MET A 1 -29.17 12.36 30.07
C MET A 1 -27.84 12.64 29.35
N LEU A 2 -27.61 13.84 28.78
CA LEU A 2 -26.32 14.19 28.17
C LEU A 2 -25.29 14.84 29.14
N GLU A 3 -25.69 15.20 30.37
CA GLU A 3 -24.79 15.79 31.39
C GLU A 3 -24.26 14.80 32.43
N VAL A 4 -24.72 13.54 32.43
CA VAL A 4 -24.28 12.53 33.42
C VAL A 4 -23.15 11.64 32.88
N LEU A 5 -22.85 11.68 31.58
CA LEU A 5 -21.74 10.94 30.96
C LEU A 5 -20.36 11.62 31.10
N ILE A 6 -20.28 12.78 31.76
CA ILE A 6 -19.05 13.59 31.86
C ILE A 6 -18.36 13.48 33.24
N SER A 7 -18.94 12.85 34.28
CA SER A 7 -18.42 12.97 35.66
C SER A 7 -17.84 11.71 36.34
N GLY A 8 -17.73 10.57 35.65
CA GLY A 8 -16.81 9.49 36.07
C GLY A 8 -16.88 9.01 37.53
N ARG A 9 -18.07 8.79 38.09
CA ARG A 9 -18.24 8.06 39.37
C ARG A 9 -19.41 7.08 39.28
N HIS A 10 -19.10 5.79 39.43
CA HIS A 10 -20.07 4.71 39.63
C HIS A 10 -20.36 4.58 41.12
N ASP A 11 -21.63 4.58 41.52
CA ASP A 11 -22.28 3.57 42.36
C ASP A 11 -23.76 3.97 42.64
N ASP A 12 -24.63 2.95 42.74
CA ASP A 12 -26.02 2.89 43.23
C ASP A 12 -27.25 3.33 42.36
N LEU A 13 -27.85 2.33 41.67
CA LEU A 13 -29.31 1.96 41.49
C LEU A 13 -30.36 2.99 40.94
N PRO A 14 -31.62 2.57 40.54
CA PRO A 14 -32.14 1.31 39.98
C PRO A 14 -32.93 1.47 38.64
N LEU A 15 -33.33 0.33 38.04
CA LEU A 15 -34.13 0.19 36.81
C LEU A 15 -35.51 0.88 36.85
N ILE A 16 -35.88 1.60 35.77
CA ILE A 16 -37.27 1.97 35.46
C ILE A 16 -37.57 1.68 33.98
N SER A 17 -38.61 0.87 33.76
CA SER A 17 -39.21 0.50 32.48
C SER A 17 -40.27 1.53 32.06
N ILE A 18 -40.24 2.00 30.81
CA ILE A 18 -41.39 2.67 30.18
C ILE A 18 -41.48 2.31 28.68
N GLN A 19 -42.56 1.64 28.29
CA GLN A 19 -43.00 1.46 26.89
C GLN A 19 -43.62 2.76 26.34
N PRO A 20 -43.55 3.05 25.03
CA PRO A 20 -44.34 4.14 24.43
C PRO A 20 -45.65 3.62 23.79
N PRO A 21 -46.74 4.42 23.78
CA PRO A 21 -47.97 4.09 23.09
C PRO A 21 -47.97 4.58 21.63
N MET A 22 -48.69 3.85 20.77
CA MET A 22 -49.08 4.24 19.40
C MET A 22 -50.26 5.23 19.42
N SER A 23 -50.22 6.26 18.57
CA SER A 23 -51.37 6.75 17.79
C SER A 23 -50.98 7.88 16.81
N ASP A 24 -51.33 7.65 15.54
CA ASP A 24 -51.78 8.56 14.46
C ASP A 24 -51.04 9.87 14.12
N VAL A 25 -50.64 10.02 12.84
CA VAL A 25 -51.27 10.97 11.88
C VAL A 25 -50.97 10.51 10.43
N SER A 26 -52.04 10.24 9.69
CA SER A 26 -52.09 10.14 8.23
C SER A 26 -52.01 11.51 7.55
N ASN A 27 -51.26 11.65 6.46
CA ASN A 27 -51.70 12.37 5.25
C ASN A 27 -50.68 12.23 4.11
N GLY A 28 -51.20 11.89 2.92
CA GLY A 28 -50.41 11.68 1.72
C GLY A 28 -49.95 12.97 1.04
N THR A 29 -48.77 12.90 0.44
CA THR A 29 -48.32 13.68 -0.72
C THR A 29 -47.28 12.83 -1.45
N PRO A 30 -47.30 12.73 -2.79
CA PRO A 30 -46.22 12.08 -3.53
C PRO A 30 -45.00 13.02 -3.51
N VAL A 31 -43.82 12.47 -3.23
CA VAL A 31 -42.57 13.23 -3.32
C VAL A 31 -41.94 12.90 -4.67
N ASP A 32 -42.02 13.87 -5.58
CA ASP A 32 -41.34 13.88 -6.87
C ASP A 32 -39.81 13.79 -6.71
N GLU A 33 -39.15 13.35 -7.78
CA GLU A 33 -37.69 13.25 -7.94
C GLU A 33 -36.99 14.55 -7.49
N ILE A 34 -36.07 14.42 -6.54
CA ILE A 34 -35.18 15.53 -6.14
C ILE A 34 -33.89 15.42 -6.93
N ASP A 35 -33.62 16.51 -7.66
CA ASP A 35 -32.49 16.82 -8.53
C ASP A 35 -31.13 16.74 -7.80
N CYS A 36 -30.12 16.21 -8.50
CA CYS A 36 -28.76 16.00 -7.98
C CYS A 36 -28.02 17.31 -7.66
N SER A 37 -28.53 18.45 -8.13
CA SER A 37 -27.95 19.78 -7.94
C SER A 37 -27.99 20.29 -6.48
N ASP A 38 -28.94 19.83 -5.67
CA ASP A 38 -29.08 20.24 -4.26
C ASP A 38 -28.10 19.53 -3.30
N MET A 39 -27.48 18.42 -3.73
CA MET A 39 -26.49 17.70 -2.93
C MET A 39 -25.16 18.45 -2.88
N ASP A 40 -24.66 18.96 -4.00
CA ASP A 40 -23.37 19.66 -4.08
C ASP A 40 -23.37 20.95 -3.25
N ALA A 41 -24.50 21.66 -3.21
CA ALA A 41 -24.67 22.86 -2.37
C ALA A 41 -24.58 22.58 -0.86
N CYS A 42 -24.99 21.39 -0.40
CA CYS A 42 -24.84 20.98 1.00
C CYS A 42 -23.40 20.61 1.37
N TYR A 43 -22.59 20.19 0.39
CA TYR A 43 -21.17 19.87 0.58
C TYR A 43 -20.28 21.11 0.60
N GLU A 44 -20.51 22.10 -0.27
CA GLU A 44 -19.74 23.36 -0.30
C GLU A 44 -19.85 24.18 1.00
N THR A 45 -20.97 24.06 1.72
CA THR A 45 -21.14 24.72 3.03
C THR A 45 -20.43 23.98 4.16
N PHE A 46 -20.17 22.68 4.02
CA PHE A 46 -19.50 21.86 5.04
C PHE A 46 -17.99 22.12 5.10
N ASP A 47 -17.39 22.42 3.96
CA ASP A 47 -15.95 22.73 3.81
C ASP A 47 -15.57 24.07 4.46
N LYS A 48 -16.53 24.99 4.65
CA LYS A 48 -16.29 26.33 5.20
C LYS A 48 -16.39 26.45 6.71
N ASP A 49 -17.27 25.67 7.37
CA ASP A 49 -17.68 25.96 8.75
C ASP A 49 -17.15 24.96 9.81
N GLY A 50 -16.54 23.85 9.39
CA GLY A 50 -16.04 22.81 10.31
C GLY A 50 -17.15 22.07 11.10
N VAL A 51 -16.80 20.90 11.64
CA VAL A 51 -17.76 19.93 12.23
C VAL A 51 -18.54 20.50 13.42
N ASP A 52 -17.89 21.27 14.31
CA ASP A 52 -18.49 21.77 15.55
C ASP A 52 -19.51 22.91 15.35
N HIS A 53 -19.35 23.71 14.30
CA HIS A 53 -20.21 24.88 14.09
C HIS A 53 -21.57 24.52 13.46
N VAL A 54 -21.59 23.48 12.62
CA VAL A 54 -22.80 22.97 11.96
C VAL A 54 -23.74 22.25 12.95
N ILE A 55 -23.17 21.56 13.95
CA ILE A 55 -23.93 20.82 14.99
C ILE A 55 -24.83 21.76 15.81
N ARG A 56 -24.38 22.99 16.10
CA ARG A 56 -25.12 23.95 16.94
C ARG A 56 -26.26 24.67 16.22
N ARG A 57 -26.16 24.93 14.90
CA ARG A 57 -27.17 25.73 14.17
C ARG A 57 -28.35 24.93 13.62
N ARG A 58 -28.20 23.64 13.31
CA ARG A 58 -29.26 22.86 12.62
C ARG A 58 -30.19 22.05 13.52
N SER A 59 -29.90 21.93 14.83
CA SER A 59 -30.79 21.26 15.79
C SER A 59 -32.18 21.93 15.98
N ARG A 60 -32.43 23.13 15.43
CA ARG A 60 -33.72 23.83 15.56
C ARG A 60 -34.57 23.91 14.30
N ARG A 61 -34.14 23.38 13.14
CA ARG A 61 -34.88 23.58 11.86
C ARG A 61 -35.13 22.36 10.98
N ILE A 62 -34.77 21.14 11.38
CA ILE A 62 -34.88 19.98 10.49
C ILE A 62 -36.00 19.05 10.97
N ALA A 63 -37.22 19.42 10.62
CA ALA A 63 -38.41 18.59 10.71
C ALA A 63 -39.08 18.52 9.33
N SER A 64 -38.42 17.91 8.33
CA SER A 64 -39.08 17.48 7.08
C SER A 64 -38.26 16.58 6.14
N GLY A 65 -36.93 16.44 6.27
CA GLY A 65 -36.12 15.66 5.31
C GLY A 65 -35.62 14.30 5.83
N LYS A 66 -36.42 13.23 5.76
CA LYS A 66 -36.07 11.90 6.33
C LYS A 66 -34.93 11.14 5.59
N LYS A 67 -34.52 11.54 4.37
CA LYS A 67 -33.43 10.87 3.61
C LYS A 67 -32.04 11.47 3.89
N ALA A 68 -31.89 12.79 3.86
CA ALA A 68 -30.61 13.45 4.10
C ALA A 68 -30.10 13.29 5.54
N VAL A 69 -31.02 13.19 6.52
CA VAL A 69 -30.67 13.01 7.94
C VAL A 69 -30.06 11.62 8.19
N CYS A 70 -30.54 10.57 7.53
CA CYS A 70 -29.97 9.23 7.71
C CYS A 70 -28.54 9.12 7.15
N LEU A 71 -28.32 9.58 5.91
CA LEU A 71 -27.01 9.52 5.28
C LEU A 71 -25.97 10.36 6.03
N PHE A 72 -26.39 11.51 6.56
CA PHE A 72 -25.58 12.37 7.41
C PHE A 72 -25.15 11.68 8.71
N PHE A 73 -26.05 10.91 9.35
CA PHE A 73 -25.72 10.14 10.55
C PHE A 73 -24.87 8.89 10.25
N VAL A 74 -25.13 8.18 9.15
CA VAL A 74 -24.29 7.06 8.69
C VAL A 74 -22.87 7.56 8.43
N PHE A 75 -22.72 8.64 7.67
CA PHE A 75 -21.44 9.21 7.30
C PHE A 75 -20.68 9.71 8.52
N ASN A 76 -21.33 10.48 9.40
CA ASN A 76 -20.71 10.94 10.65
C ASN A 76 -20.40 9.80 11.62
N TYR A 77 -21.18 8.72 11.67
CA TYR A 77 -20.93 7.60 12.57
C TYR A 77 -19.88 6.62 12.02
N VAL A 78 -19.85 6.35 10.71
CA VAL A 78 -18.74 5.61 10.07
C VAL A 78 -17.45 6.38 10.25
N LEU A 79 -17.47 7.70 10.05
CA LEU A 79 -16.33 8.55 10.37
C LEU A 79 -15.98 8.52 11.85
N LYS A 80 -16.96 8.59 12.77
CA LYS A 80 -16.73 8.48 14.22
C LYS A 80 -16.20 7.10 14.63
N VAL A 81 -16.62 6.02 13.97
CA VAL A 81 -16.11 4.65 14.14
C VAL A 81 -14.69 4.52 13.58
N LEU A 82 -14.38 5.21 12.48
CA LEU A 82 -13.05 5.26 11.89
C LEU A 82 -12.10 6.26 12.56
N HIS A 83 -12.60 7.21 13.38
CA HIS A 83 -11.85 8.36 13.90
C HIS A 83 -11.87 8.54 15.43
N GLU A 84 -12.91 8.11 16.15
CA GLU A 84 -13.09 8.34 17.61
C GLU A 84 -13.30 7.07 18.45
N VAL A 85 -13.67 5.95 17.85
CA VAL A 85 -13.78 4.69 18.59
C VAL A 85 -12.37 4.15 18.76
N ASP A 86 -11.88 4.13 20.01
CA ASP A 86 -10.70 3.36 20.43
C ASP A 86 -10.65 2.07 19.62
N LEU A 87 -9.70 2.00 18.68
CA LEU A 87 -9.63 1.00 17.60
C LEU A 87 -9.64 -0.44 18.16
N ARG A 88 -9.39 -0.62 19.47
CA ARG A 88 -9.58 -1.87 20.20
C ARG A 88 -11.04 -2.38 20.21
N MET A 89 -12.05 -1.52 20.20
CA MET A 89 -13.48 -1.92 20.23
C MET A 89 -14.00 -2.53 18.91
N LEU A 90 -13.30 -2.33 17.79
CA LEU A 90 -13.70 -2.87 16.47
C LEU A 90 -13.33 -4.35 16.25
N THR A 91 -12.65 -4.98 17.22
CA THR A 91 -12.37 -6.42 17.24
C THR A 91 -13.46 -7.22 17.99
N SER A 92 -14.41 -6.53 18.60
CA SER A 92 -15.54 -7.13 19.31
C SER A 92 -16.66 -7.49 18.33
N PRO A 93 -17.37 -8.62 18.52
CA PRO A 93 -18.63 -8.95 17.82
C PRO A 93 -19.67 -7.80 17.83
N THR A 94 -19.53 -6.83 18.73
CA THR A 94 -20.40 -5.65 18.85
C THR A 94 -20.19 -4.58 17.77
N ALA A 95 -19.05 -4.55 17.07
CA ALA A 95 -18.79 -3.54 16.03
C ALA A 95 -19.61 -3.79 14.75
N LEU A 96 -19.64 -5.04 14.27
CA LEU A 96 -20.52 -5.49 13.19
C LEU A 96 -22.00 -5.29 13.55
N ALA A 97 -22.37 -5.52 14.83
CA ALA A 97 -23.73 -5.28 15.31
C ALA A 97 -24.11 -3.78 15.32
N LYS A 98 -23.16 -2.87 15.58
CA LYS A 98 -23.38 -1.41 15.51
C LYS A 98 -23.45 -0.88 14.06
N MET A 99 -22.90 -1.62 13.11
CA MET A 99 -22.98 -1.32 11.67
C MET A 99 -24.31 -1.76 11.05
N SER A 100 -25.24 -2.35 11.80
CA SER A 100 -26.57 -2.75 11.32
C SER A 100 -27.38 -1.60 10.70
N PHE A 101 -27.01 -0.33 10.97
CA PHE A 101 -27.63 0.86 10.40
C PHE A 101 -27.12 1.23 9.00
N LEU A 102 -25.96 0.70 8.56
CA LEU A 102 -25.50 0.81 7.17
C LEU A 102 -26.43 0.07 6.21
N PHE A 103 -27.10 -0.97 6.71
CA PHE A 103 -28.00 -1.83 5.99
C PHE A 103 -29.43 -1.38 6.25
N ARG A 104 -30.00 -0.52 5.40
CA ARG A 104 -31.39 -0.06 5.61
C ARG A 104 -32.40 -1.20 5.45
N ASP A 105 -32.03 -2.23 4.70
CA ASP A 105 -32.79 -3.43 4.34
C ASP A 105 -32.04 -4.76 4.62
N GLY A 106 -30.84 -4.68 5.23
CA GLY A 106 -29.98 -5.85 5.46
C GLY A 106 -28.92 -6.11 4.38
N LYS A 107 -28.88 -5.28 3.32
CA LYS A 107 -27.94 -5.41 2.19
C LYS A 107 -27.30 -4.06 1.83
N LEU A 108 -26.23 -4.07 1.03
CA LEU A 108 -25.59 -2.86 0.48
C LEU A 108 -25.64 -2.90 -1.04
N ASN A 109 -26.21 -1.88 -1.66
CA ASN A 109 -26.09 -1.69 -3.11
C ASN A 109 -24.78 -0.96 -3.48
N LEU A 110 -24.52 -0.83 -4.78
CA LEU A 110 -23.32 -0.16 -5.30
C LEU A 110 -23.17 1.29 -4.82
N ASP A 111 -24.26 2.06 -4.74
CA ASP A 111 -24.19 3.47 -4.33
C ASP A 111 -23.86 3.60 -2.84
N GLU A 112 -24.43 2.75 -2.00
CA GLU A 112 -24.09 2.67 -0.57
C GLU A 112 -22.64 2.21 -0.38
N PHE A 113 -22.17 1.24 -1.16
CA PHE A 113 -20.77 0.81 -1.14
C PHE A 113 -19.82 1.95 -1.56
N ARG A 114 -20.19 2.75 -2.56
CA ARG A 114 -19.40 3.94 -2.95
C ARG A 114 -19.30 4.97 -1.83
N LEU A 115 -20.31 5.10 -0.98
CA LEU A 115 -20.22 5.96 0.23
C LEU A 115 -19.22 5.39 1.25
N ILE A 116 -19.16 4.07 1.40
CA ILE A 116 -18.12 3.41 2.22
C ILE A 116 -16.74 3.70 1.65
N CYS A 117 -16.54 3.56 0.33
CA CYS A 117 -15.28 3.92 -0.32
C CYS A 117 -14.89 5.39 -0.08
N LYS A 118 -15.82 6.33 -0.19
CA LYS A 118 -15.58 7.76 0.10
C LYS A 118 -15.20 8.02 1.56
N ALA A 119 -15.80 7.27 2.51
CA ALA A 119 -15.44 7.37 3.92
C ALA A 119 -14.09 6.70 4.24
N LEU A 120 -13.78 5.63 3.51
CA LEU A 120 -12.56 4.83 3.68
C LEU A 120 -11.34 5.55 3.11
N PHE A 121 -11.39 6.02 1.87
CA PHE A 121 -10.23 6.60 1.16
C PHE A 121 -10.11 8.09 1.42
N ARG A 122 -9.36 8.44 2.46
CA ARG A 122 -9.08 9.81 2.86
C ARG A 122 -7.66 9.94 3.38
N ASN A 123 -7.13 11.16 3.35
CA ASN A 123 -5.90 11.48 4.06
C ASN A 123 -6.16 11.94 5.49
N ASP A 124 -5.08 12.16 6.23
CA ASP A 124 -5.11 12.59 7.62
C ASP A 124 -5.64 14.02 7.84
N LYS A 125 -5.72 14.82 6.77
CA LYS A 125 -6.35 16.15 6.76
C LYS A 125 -7.84 16.10 6.38
N GLY A 126 -8.37 14.90 6.14
CA GLY A 126 -9.76 14.69 5.74
C GLY A 126 -10.04 14.92 4.25
N HIS A 127 -9.05 15.15 3.41
CA HIS A 127 -9.26 15.16 1.96
C HIS A 127 -9.73 13.79 1.50
N ILE A 128 -10.77 13.75 0.67
CA ILE A 128 -11.34 12.50 0.15
C ILE A 128 -10.67 12.17 -1.18
N TYR A 129 -10.12 10.97 -1.29
CA TYR A 129 -9.63 10.44 -2.54
C TYR A 129 -10.79 9.82 -3.34
N THR A 130 -10.92 10.21 -4.61
CA THR A 130 -11.95 9.66 -5.48
C THR A 130 -11.50 8.32 -6.06
N LEU A 131 -12.22 7.25 -5.76
CA LEU A 131 -12.13 6.00 -6.51
C LEU A 131 -13.03 6.11 -7.77
N PRO A 132 -12.48 6.00 -8.99
CA PRO A 132 -13.28 6.03 -10.21
C PRO A 132 -14.41 5.01 -10.18
N GLU A 133 -15.55 5.35 -10.77
CA GLU A 133 -16.76 4.51 -10.69
C GLU A 133 -16.54 3.10 -11.23
N GLU A 134 -15.80 2.97 -12.34
CA GLU A 134 -15.42 1.67 -12.91
C GLU A 134 -14.65 0.80 -11.90
N LYS A 135 -13.65 1.39 -11.22
CA LYS A 135 -12.87 0.68 -10.20
C LYS A 135 -13.74 0.34 -8.97
N ALA A 136 -14.61 1.26 -8.54
CA ALA A 136 -15.53 1.00 -7.43
C ALA A 136 -16.48 -0.17 -7.74
N ARG A 137 -16.96 -0.28 -8.98
CA ARG A 137 -17.79 -1.39 -9.43
C ARG A 137 -17.03 -2.72 -9.44
N HIS A 138 -15.78 -2.72 -9.92
CA HIS A 138 -14.95 -3.93 -9.86
C HIS A 138 -14.77 -4.40 -8.42
N VAL A 139 -14.45 -3.48 -7.50
CA VAL A 139 -14.29 -3.82 -6.08
C VAL A 139 -15.60 -4.35 -5.49
N PHE A 140 -16.73 -3.70 -5.79
CA PHE A 140 -18.05 -4.17 -5.36
C PHE A 140 -18.31 -5.61 -5.80
N GLN A 141 -18.03 -5.93 -7.07
CA GLN A 141 -18.20 -7.27 -7.63
C GLN A 141 -17.30 -8.33 -7.01
N VAL A 142 -16.16 -7.96 -6.41
CA VAL A 142 -15.34 -8.93 -5.63
C VAL A 142 -16.10 -9.41 -4.38
N PHE A 143 -16.92 -8.53 -3.80
CA PHE A 143 -17.62 -8.81 -2.54
C PHE A 143 -19.06 -9.27 -2.74
N ASP A 144 -19.73 -8.90 -3.82
CA ASP A 144 -21.00 -9.49 -4.28
C ASP A 144 -20.72 -10.88 -4.89
N LYS A 145 -20.57 -11.89 -4.02
CA LYS A 145 -20.13 -13.23 -4.40
C LYS A 145 -21.23 -14.02 -5.11
N ASN A 146 -22.49 -13.74 -4.76
CA ASN A 146 -23.63 -14.41 -5.36
C ASN A 146 -24.13 -13.71 -6.65
N GLY A 147 -23.64 -12.50 -6.95
CA GLY A 147 -23.95 -11.73 -8.15
C GLY A 147 -25.37 -11.18 -8.17
N ASP A 148 -26.01 -11.01 -7.01
CA ASP A 148 -27.39 -10.52 -6.89
C ASP A 148 -27.49 -8.99 -6.98
N GLY A 149 -26.35 -8.29 -7.09
CA GLY A 149 -26.26 -6.84 -7.17
C GLY A 149 -26.21 -6.17 -5.79
N PHE A 150 -26.07 -6.95 -4.72
CA PHE A 150 -25.99 -6.48 -3.35
C PHE A 150 -24.88 -7.20 -2.57
N ILE A 151 -24.34 -6.54 -1.54
CA ILE A 151 -23.47 -7.18 -0.55
C ILE A 151 -24.31 -7.43 0.70
N ASP A 152 -24.60 -8.69 0.99
CA ASP A 152 -25.30 -9.10 2.20
C ASP A 152 -24.39 -9.09 3.45
N LYS A 153 -24.91 -9.55 4.58
CA LYS A 153 -24.17 -9.56 5.85
C LYS A 153 -22.92 -10.46 5.83
N ASP A 154 -23.01 -11.63 5.20
CA ASP A 154 -21.92 -12.61 5.20
C ASP A 154 -20.83 -12.17 4.20
N GLU A 155 -21.24 -11.67 3.04
CA GLU A 155 -20.38 -11.02 2.06
C GLU A 155 -19.70 -9.77 2.64
N PHE A 156 -20.44 -8.94 3.37
CA PHE A 156 -19.86 -7.78 4.06
C PHE A 156 -18.88 -8.19 5.15
N THR A 157 -19.15 -9.29 5.86
CA THR A 157 -18.21 -9.81 6.87
C THR A 157 -16.88 -10.21 6.23
N PHE A 158 -16.92 -10.82 5.05
CA PHE A 158 -15.72 -11.10 4.26
C PHE A 158 -15.02 -9.82 3.79
N CYS A 159 -15.75 -8.87 3.20
CA CYS A 159 -15.25 -7.55 2.81
C CYS A 159 -14.57 -6.83 3.99
N TRP A 160 -15.18 -6.84 5.16
CA TRP A 160 -14.63 -6.23 6.36
C TRP A 160 -13.30 -6.87 6.78
N ASN A 161 -13.29 -8.20 6.93
CA ASN A 161 -12.15 -8.92 7.48
C ASN A 161 -10.94 -8.94 6.55
N HIS A 162 -11.15 -8.98 5.25
CA HIS A 162 -10.08 -9.16 4.25
C HIS A 162 -9.69 -7.87 3.52
N TRP A 163 -10.56 -6.87 3.47
CA TRP A 163 -10.30 -5.64 2.71
C TRP A 163 -10.29 -4.39 3.59
N ILE A 164 -11.41 -4.05 4.24
CA ILE A 164 -11.51 -2.82 5.04
C ILE A 164 -10.50 -2.84 6.19
N LYS A 165 -10.44 -3.94 6.95
CA LYS A 165 -9.55 -4.08 8.10
C LYS A 165 -8.08 -3.90 7.73
N VAL A 166 -7.65 -4.46 6.59
CA VAL A 166 -6.28 -4.34 6.09
C VAL A 166 -5.98 -2.89 5.66
N ILE A 167 -6.94 -2.19 5.04
CA ILE A 167 -6.78 -0.78 4.66
C ILE A 167 -6.66 0.12 5.89
N VAL A 168 -7.43 -0.11 6.95
CA VAL A 168 -7.41 0.72 8.16
C VAL A 168 -6.33 0.33 9.16
N ARG A 169 -5.74 -0.86 9.05
CA ARG A 169 -4.69 -1.40 9.92
C ARG A 169 -3.66 -2.15 9.08
N PRO A 170 -2.87 -1.43 8.27
CA PRO A 170 -1.78 -2.04 7.55
C PRO A 170 -0.76 -2.61 8.53
N ILE A 171 -0.16 -3.74 8.18
CA ILE A 171 1.08 -4.24 8.78
C ILE A 171 2.20 -3.82 7.84
N SER A 172 3.00 -2.87 8.30
CA SER A 172 3.96 -2.11 7.53
C SER A 172 5.36 -2.73 7.55
N ALA A 173 5.87 -3.05 6.36
CA ALA A 173 7.26 -3.45 6.16
C ALA A 173 8.04 -2.31 5.49
N PHE A 174 9.14 -1.89 6.09
CA PHE A 174 10.06 -0.92 5.49
C PHE A 174 11.27 -1.63 4.90
N LEU A 175 11.44 -1.53 3.59
CA LEU A 175 12.51 -2.17 2.82
C LEU A 175 13.47 -1.12 2.27
N ILE A 176 14.68 -1.10 2.82
CA ILE A 176 15.77 -0.22 2.44
C ILE A 176 16.70 -0.97 1.48
N VAL A 177 16.74 -0.52 0.23
CA VAL A 177 17.43 -1.23 -0.86
C VAL A 177 18.84 -0.69 -1.05
N ASP A 178 19.84 -1.56 -0.88
CA ASP A 178 21.23 -1.41 -1.32
C ASP A 178 21.89 -0.06 -0.97
N VAL A 179 21.66 0.46 0.23
CA VAL A 179 22.34 1.68 0.72
C VAL A 179 23.74 1.31 1.22
N GLN A 180 24.59 0.87 0.28
CA GLN A 180 25.94 0.35 0.50
C GLN A 180 27.03 1.32 0.03
N ASN A 181 28.25 1.13 0.51
CA ASN A 181 29.39 2.01 0.22
C ASN A 181 29.67 2.13 -1.28
N ASP A 182 29.65 1.03 -2.04
CA ASP A 182 29.95 1.07 -3.47
C ASP A 182 28.96 1.90 -4.29
N PHE A 183 27.70 2.00 -3.87
CA PHE A 183 26.68 2.82 -4.53
C PHE A 183 26.68 4.29 -4.11
N ILE A 184 27.44 4.66 -3.07
CA ILE A 184 27.49 6.04 -2.55
C ILE A 184 28.86 6.67 -2.78
N SER A 185 29.95 6.00 -2.39
CA SER A 185 31.30 6.55 -2.43
C SER A 185 32.35 5.61 -3.04
N GLY A 186 31.99 4.37 -3.36
CA GLY A 186 32.88 3.38 -3.95
C GLY A 186 32.77 3.27 -5.47
N THR A 187 32.92 2.06 -6.00
CA THR A 187 33.23 1.81 -7.41
C THR A 187 32.06 2.04 -8.38
N LEU A 188 30.82 1.91 -7.89
CA LEU A 188 29.59 2.07 -8.67
C LEU A 188 28.74 3.20 -8.07
N ASN A 189 29.40 4.26 -7.61
CA ASN A 189 28.71 5.33 -6.93
C ASN A 189 27.71 6.02 -7.87
N ILE A 190 26.55 6.37 -7.31
CA ILE A 190 25.57 7.20 -7.97
C ILE A 190 26.00 8.64 -7.73
N SER A 191 27.00 9.10 -8.48
CA SER A 191 27.38 10.50 -8.55
C SER A 191 27.61 10.88 -10.00
N LYS A 192 27.26 12.12 -10.39
CA LYS A 192 27.41 12.61 -11.78
C LYS A 192 26.74 11.71 -12.84
N CYS A 193 25.65 11.05 -12.46
CA CYS A 193 24.82 10.25 -13.35
C CYS A 193 23.91 11.15 -14.22
N ASN A 194 23.24 10.60 -15.23
CA ASN A 194 22.33 11.36 -16.10
C ASN A 194 21.15 11.95 -15.30
N ALA A 195 20.73 11.25 -14.24
CA ALA A 195 19.74 11.75 -13.29
C ALA A 195 20.19 12.94 -12.45
N GLN A 196 21.48 13.28 -12.44
CA GLN A 196 22.07 14.32 -11.57
C GLN A 196 21.75 14.10 -10.07
N HIS A 197 21.49 12.85 -9.71
CA HIS A 197 21.25 12.40 -8.37
C HIS A 197 22.57 12.04 -7.68
N ASP A 198 22.58 12.15 -6.34
CA ASP A 198 23.69 11.68 -5.50
C ASP A 198 23.18 10.59 -4.54
N GLY A 199 23.83 9.43 -4.56
CA GLY A 199 23.45 8.28 -3.74
C GLY A 199 23.44 8.57 -2.24
N SER A 200 24.26 9.51 -1.76
CA SER A 200 24.29 9.87 -0.33
C SER A 200 23.01 10.58 0.15
N GLU A 201 22.23 11.17 -0.77
CA GLU A 201 21.03 11.94 -0.43
C GLU A 201 19.90 11.08 0.16
N VAL A 202 19.94 9.75 -0.03
CA VAL A 202 18.91 8.85 0.55
C VAL A 202 19.11 8.64 2.06
N VAL A 203 20.31 8.86 2.59
CA VAL A 203 20.65 8.47 3.96
C VAL A 203 19.86 9.26 5.00
N GLU A 204 19.75 10.58 4.84
CA GLU A 204 19.07 11.42 5.82
C GLU A 204 17.56 11.17 5.88
N PRO A 205 16.81 11.14 4.76
CA PRO A 205 15.39 10.81 4.76
C PRO A 205 15.11 9.41 5.34
N ILE A 206 15.93 8.41 4.99
CA ILE A 206 15.77 7.05 5.51
C ILE A 206 15.97 7.01 7.02
N ASN A 207 17.03 7.65 7.54
CA ASN A 207 17.27 7.72 8.97
C ASN A 207 16.12 8.40 9.72
N ARG A 208 15.59 9.50 9.16
CA ARG A 208 14.44 10.19 9.72
C ARG A 208 13.21 9.29 9.80
N LEU A 209 12.91 8.55 8.73
CA LEU A 209 11.81 7.57 8.70
C LEU A 209 11.99 6.48 9.78
N LEU A 210 13.19 5.91 9.92
CA LEU A 210 13.50 4.91 10.94
C LEU A 210 13.32 5.42 12.38
N GLU A 211 13.56 6.72 12.61
CA GLU A 211 13.44 7.33 13.94
C GLU A 211 12.01 7.74 14.29
N SER A 212 11.24 8.16 13.28
CA SER A 212 9.95 8.82 13.47
C SER A 212 8.74 7.90 13.28
N ILE A 213 8.92 6.77 12.58
CA ILE A 213 7.81 5.91 12.17
C ILE A 213 7.98 4.52 12.79
N PRO A 214 6.96 4.02 13.51
CA PRO A 214 6.98 2.69 14.12
C PRO A 214 6.58 1.62 13.09
N PHE A 215 7.45 1.32 12.13
CA PHE A 215 7.22 0.21 11.21
C PHE A 215 7.14 -1.13 11.95
N ASP A 216 6.25 -2.02 11.52
CA ASP A 216 6.10 -3.35 12.14
C ASP A 216 7.32 -4.23 11.87
N CYS A 217 8.01 -4.00 10.74
CA CYS A 217 9.28 -4.65 10.44
C CYS A 217 10.15 -3.84 9.47
N VAL A 218 11.48 -3.99 9.63
CA VAL A 218 12.49 -3.30 8.83
C VAL A 218 13.42 -4.32 8.17
N PHE A 219 13.71 -4.10 6.90
CA PHE A 219 14.56 -4.92 6.05
C PHE A 219 15.62 -4.06 5.39
N TYR A 220 16.84 -4.59 5.30
CA TYR A 220 17.93 -4.02 4.50
C TYR A 220 18.31 -5.05 3.45
N SER A 221 18.30 -4.69 2.17
CA SER A 221 18.97 -5.52 1.16
C SER A 221 20.43 -5.16 1.05
N LEU A 222 21.23 -6.16 0.71
CA LEU A 222 22.63 -6.01 0.38
C LEU A 222 22.89 -6.76 -0.92
N ASP A 223 23.38 -6.04 -1.91
CA ASP A 223 24.05 -6.65 -3.03
C ASP A 223 25.34 -7.31 -2.54
N TRP A 224 25.57 -8.58 -2.91
CA TRP A 224 26.56 -9.41 -2.23
C TRP A 224 27.22 -10.43 -3.16
N HIS A 225 28.02 -9.91 -4.09
CA HIS A 225 28.52 -10.65 -5.24
C HIS A 225 29.84 -11.41 -4.97
N PRO A 226 29.94 -12.70 -5.34
CA PRO A 226 31.24 -13.38 -5.32
C PRO A 226 32.22 -12.73 -6.31
N SER A 227 33.53 -12.94 -6.11
CA SER A 227 34.54 -12.27 -6.94
C SER A 227 34.49 -12.64 -8.42
N ASP A 228 33.94 -13.80 -8.77
CA ASP A 228 33.78 -14.31 -10.14
C ASP A 228 32.36 -14.10 -10.71
N HIS A 229 31.57 -13.21 -10.11
CA HIS A 229 30.19 -12.94 -10.51
C HIS A 229 30.07 -12.51 -11.99
N VAL A 230 29.03 -13.04 -12.66
CA VAL A 230 28.74 -12.86 -14.09
C VAL A 230 28.45 -11.42 -14.51
N SER A 231 28.01 -10.58 -13.57
CA SER A 231 27.68 -9.19 -13.87
C SER A 231 28.91 -8.29 -14.02
N PHE A 232 30.10 -8.73 -13.60
CA PHE A 232 31.30 -7.88 -13.65
C PHE A 232 31.96 -7.88 -15.02
N ILE A 233 32.27 -6.69 -15.52
CA ILE A 233 32.94 -6.49 -16.82
C ILE A 233 34.31 -7.17 -16.89
N ASP A 234 35.08 -7.18 -15.79
CA ASP A 234 36.38 -7.85 -15.73
C ASP A 234 36.28 -9.38 -15.74
N ASN A 235 35.09 -9.93 -15.48
CA ASN A 235 34.78 -11.35 -15.56
C ASN A 235 34.14 -11.77 -16.90
N VAL A 236 33.97 -10.86 -17.86
CA VAL A 236 33.23 -11.15 -19.11
C VAL A 236 33.81 -12.34 -19.90
N HIS A 237 35.13 -12.57 -19.81
CA HIS A 237 35.83 -13.67 -20.48
C HIS A 237 35.74 -15.00 -19.73
N MET A 238 35.22 -15.03 -18.50
CA MET A 238 35.09 -16.26 -17.72
C MET A 238 33.96 -17.17 -18.23
N ARG A 239 33.05 -16.62 -19.05
CA ARG A 239 31.89 -17.33 -19.60
C ARG A 239 31.78 -17.09 -21.10
N GLU A 240 31.28 -18.08 -21.82
CA GLU A 240 31.10 -17.97 -23.26
C GLU A 240 29.92 -17.04 -23.60
N LEU A 241 30.15 -16.09 -24.49
CA LEU A 241 29.07 -15.26 -25.04
C LEU A 241 28.35 -16.00 -26.16
N HIS A 242 27.02 -15.91 -26.15
CA HIS A 242 26.17 -16.41 -27.22
C HIS A 242 26.46 -15.65 -28.52
N PRO A 243 26.41 -16.28 -29.71
CA PRO A 243 26.60 -15.60 -30.99
C PRO A 243 25.63 -14.44 -31.27
N SER A 244 24.49 -14.39 -30.58
CA SER A 244 23.52 -13.28 -30.67
C SER A 244 23.86 -12.09 -29.76
N SER A 245 24.94 -12.15 -28.99
CA SER A 245 25.38 -11.03 -28.16
C SER A 245 25.70 -9.82 -29.05
N PRO A 246 25.20 -8.62 -28.74
CA PRO A 246 25.40 -7.45 -29.60
C PRO A 246 26.85 -6.96 -29.61
N VAL A 247 27.63 -7.30 -28.59
CA VAL A 247 29.06 -7.02 -28.47
C VAL A 247 29.84 -8.28 -28.12
N SER A 248 31.06 -8.39 -28.65
CA SER A 248 32.02 -9.46 -28.32
C SER A 248 32.72 -9.17 -26.99
N ALA A 249 33.20 -10.21 -26.30
CA ALA A 249 33.88 -10.05 -25.01
C ALA A 249 35.06 -9.07 -25.08
N ASP A 250 35.90 -9.14 -26.13
CA ASP A 250 37.05 -8.24 -26.32
C ASP A 250 36.68 -6.75 -26.53
N LYS A 251 35.43 -6.46 -26.86
CA LYS A 251 34.92 -5.10 -27.12
C LYS A 251 33.95 -4.61 -26.08
N ALA A 252 33.51 -5.49 -25.17
CA ALA A 252 32.55 -5.16 -24.15
C ALA A 252 33.13 -4.09 -23.21
N GLN A 253 32.29 -3.14 -22.82
CA GLN A 253 32.60 -2.11 -21.85
C GLN A 253 31.64 -2.18 -20.66
N ALA A 254 31.98 -1.50 -19.57
CA ALA A 254 31.04 -1.32 -18.48
C ALA A 254 29.75 -0.69 -19.02
N TYR A 255 28.61 -1.15 -18.50
CA TYR A 255 27.25 -0.79 -18.89
C TYR A 255 26.73 -1.38 -20.20
N ASP A 256 27.56 -2.05 -20.99
CA ASP A 256 27.08 -2.83 -22.14
C ASP A 256 26.18 -3.98 -21.69
N THR A 257 25.31 -4.42 -22.58
CA THR A 257 24.53 -5.64 -22.37
C THR A 257 25.02 -6.75 -23.30
N VAL A 258 25.42 -7.87 -22.69
CA VAL A 258 25.85 -9.08 -23.40
C VAL A 258 24.81 -10.18 -23.27
N VAL A 259 24.94 -11.21 -24.09
CA VAL A 259 24.18 -12.46 -23.95
C VAL A 259 25.16 -13.59 -23.68
N PHE A 260 25.14 -14.16 -22.49
CA PHE A 260 25.90 -15.38 -22.17
C PHE A 260 25.22 -16.60 -22.77
N ALA A 261 26.00 -17.56 -23.27
CA ALA A 261 25.51 -18.73 -23.99
C ALA A 261 24.55 -19.57 -23.14
N GLY A 262 24.94 -19.92 -21.91
CA GLY A 262 24.11 -20.61 -20.91
C GLY A 262 23.38 -21.88 -21.39
N PRO A 263 22.70 -22.59 -20.49
CA PRO A 263 21.34 -23.01 -20.82
C PRO A 263 20.34 -22.51 -19.75
N PRO A 264 19.37 -21.64 -20.07
CA PRO A 264 19.17 -20.93 -21.34
C PRO A 264 20.15 -19.74 -21.52
N PRO A 265 20.26 -19.18 -22.75
CA PRO A 265 20.96 -17.92 -22.96
C PRO A 265 20.44 -16.81 -22.06
N MET A 266 21.35 -16.01 -21.51
CA MET A 266 21.05 -15.02 -20.50
C MET A 266 21.54 -13.65 -20.90
N LYS A 267 20.62 -12.69 -20.97
CA LYS A 267 20.95 -11.28 -21.16
C LYS A 267 21.46 -10.70 -19.83
N GLN A 268 22.65 -10.10 -19.84
CA GLN A 268 23.29 -9.54 -18.65
C GLN A 268 23.86 -8.16 -18.98
N ARG A 269 23.51 -7.16 -18.15
CA ARG A 269 24.18 -5.86 -18.18
C ARG A 269 25.48 -5.96 -17.39
N LEU A 270 26.58 -5.51 -17.97
CA LEU A 270 27.88 -5.57 -17.32
C LEU A 270 28.10 -4.33 -16.45
N TRP A 271 28.68 -4.51 -15.28
CA TRP A 271 28.95 -3.45 -14.31
C TRP A 271 30.43 -3.44 -13.96
N PRO A 272 30.99 -2.30 -13.53
CA PRO A 272 32.23 -2.29 -12.75
C PRO A 272 32.09 -3.25 -11.56
N ARG A 273 33.19 -3.85 -11.11
CA ARG A 273 33.18 -4.67 -9.90
C ARG A 273 32.70 -3.84 -8.71
N HIS A 274 31.70 -4.34 -8.01
CA HIS A 274 31.06 -3.67 -6.88
C HIS A 274 30.50 -4.70 -5.89
N CYS A 275 30.27 -4.28 -4.66
CA CYS A 275 29.60 -5.05 -3.61
C CYS A 275 30.12 -6.48 -3.48
N VAL A 276 31.45 -6.65 -3.62
CA VAL A 276 32.09 -7.96 -3.51
C VAL A 276 32.01 -8.44 -2.07
N GLN A 277 31.69 -9.72 -1.88
CA GLN A 277 31.51 -10.32 -0.54
C GLN A 277 32.70 -10.01 0.37
N ASP A 278 32.38 -9.65 1.62
CA ASP A 278 33.33 -9.37 2.69
C ASP A 278 34.29 -8.20 2.39
N THR A 279 33.92 -7.29 1.47
CA THR A 279 34.66 -6.06 1.21
C THR A 279 33.96 -4.83 1.78
N TRP A 280 34.72 -3.76 2.01
CA TRP A 280 34.19 -2.47 2.43
C TRP A 280 33.08 -1.96 1.50
N GLY A 281 33.23 -2.16 0.19
CA GLY A 281 32.25 -1.71 -0.81
C GLY A 281 30.86 -2.31 -0.61
N ALA A 282 30.80 -3.54 -0.08
CA ALA A 282 29.56 -4.27 0.17
C ALA A 282 28.95 -4.00 1.56
N GLU A 283 29.62 -3.27 2.44
CA GLU A 283 29.04 -2.86 3.72
C GLU A 283 27.94 -1.81 3.51
N LEU A 284 26.92 -1.81 4.37
CA LEU A 284 25.97 -0.71 4.47
C LEU A 284 26.73 0.59 4.77
N HIS A 285 26.26 1.70 4.21
CA HIS A 285 26.90 2.99 4.41
C HIS A 285 26.94 3.36 5.89
N LYS A 286 28.10 3.80 6.38
CA LYS A 286 28.36 4.04 7.82
C LYS A 286 27.38 5.00 8.49
N ASP A 287 26.80 5.93 7.72
CA ASP A 287 25.88 6.95 8.23
C ASP A 287 24.41 6.50 8.18
N LEU A 288 24.13 5.34 7.57
CA LEU A 288 22.81 4.71 7.60
C LEU A 288 22.58 4.06 8.97
N LYS A 289 21.47 4.40 9.62
CA LYS A 289 21.05 3.75 10.86
C LYS A 289 20.59 2.33 10.55
N VAL A 290 21.08 1.39 11.36
CA VAL A 290 20.65 -0.02 11.32
C VAL A 290 19.87 -0.31 12.58
N VAL A 291 18.57 -0.57 12.43
CA VAL A 291 17.67 -0.87 13.56
C VAL A 291 17.96 -2.26 14.13
N GLU A 292 17.92 -2.38 15.45
CA GLU A 292 18.07 -3.67 16.13
C GLU A 292 16.93 -4.63 15.74
N GLY A 293 17.27 -5.88 15.43
CA GLY A 293 16.29 -6.89 15.00
C GLY A 293 15.83 -6.76 13.54
N ALA A 294 16.34 -5.76 12.79
CA ALA A 294 16.09 -5.69 11.35
C ALA A 294 16.70 -6.88 10.61
N VAL A 295 16.03 -7.31 9.54
CA VAL A 295 16.46 -8.48 8.75
C VAL A 295 17.31 -8.01 7.57
N LYS A 296 18.49 -8.60 7.41
CA LYS A 296 19.35 -8.38 6.24
C LYS A 296 19.06 -9.44 5.19
N ILE A 297 18.79 -9.01 3.95
CA ILE A 297 18.54 -9.86 2.80
C ILE A 297 19.70 -9.71 1.82
N TYR A 298 20.42 -10.78 1.57
CA TYR A 298 21.53 -10.79 0.61
C TYR A 298 21.01 -11.22 -0.76
N LYS A 299 21.42 -10.52 -1.81
CA LYS A 299 21.09 -10.84 -3.21
C LYS A 299 22.33 -10.84 -4.08
N GLY A 300 22.24 -11.45 -5.27
CA GLY A 300 23.35 -11.52 -6.22
C GLY A 300 24.49 -12.46 -5.77
N THR A 301 24.19 -13.42 -4.88
CA THR A 301 25.18 -14.30 -4.25
C THR A 301 25.61 -15.46 -5.14
N ASN A 302 24.87 -15.74 -6.21
CA ASN A 302 25.17 -16.82 -7.15
C ASN A 302 26.07 -16.29 -8.27
N PRO A 303 27.27 -16.85 -8.50
CA PRO A 303 28.17 -16.33 -9.53
C PRO A 303 27.59 -16.38 -10.95
N GLU A 304 26.62 -17.26 -11.22
CA GLU A 304 26.06 -17.50 -12.56
C GLU A 304 24.81 -16.67 -12.88
N VAL A 305 24.25 -15.94 -11.91
CA VAL A 305 23.02 -15.17 -12.13
C VAL A 305 22.98 -13.94 -11.22
N ASP A 306 22.71 -12.80 -11.85
CA ASP A 306 22.54 -11.53 -11.18
C ASP A 306 21.14 -11.39 -10.55
N SER A 307 20.96 -10.45 -9.63
CA SER A 307 19.72 -10.26 -8.88
C SER A 307 19.48 -8.78 -8.57
N TYR A 308 18.68 -8.11 -9.41
CA TYR A 308 18.28 -6.73 -9.12
C TYR A 308 17.16 -6.66 -8.08
N SER A 309 16.17 -7.54 -8.22
CA SER A 309 15.08 -7.63 -7.26
C SER A 309 15.58 -8.22 -5.94
N VAL A 310 15.09 -7.68 -4.82
CA VAL A 310 15.31 -8.28 -3.50
C VAL A 310 14.46 -9.56 -3.34
N PHE A 311 13.51 -9.86 -4.23
CA PHE A 311 12.68 -11.06 -4.13
C PHE A 311 13.27 -12.30 -4.83
N TRP A 312 13.88 -12.11 -6.00
CA TRP A 312 14.30 -13.21 -6.86
C TRP A 312 15.58 -12.87 -7.62
N ASP A 313 16.30 -13.90 -8.04
CA ASP A 313 17.31 -13.75 -9.09
C ASP A 313 16.68 -13.29 -10.42
N ASN A 314 17.50 -12.77 -11.34
CA ASN A 314 17.04 -12.24 -12.62
C ASN A 314 16.40 -13.30 -13.55
N LYS A 315 16.58 -14.59 -13.25
CA LYS A 315 15.90 -15.69 -13.96
C LYS A 315 14.58 -16.09 -13.29
N LYS A 316 14.27 -15.53 -12.11
CA LYS A 316 13.16 -15.92 -11.22
C LYS A 316 13.19 -17.40 -10.86
N LEU A 317 14.39 -17.99 -10.78
CA LEU A 317 14.57 -19.42 -10.44
C LEU A 317 14.82 -19.63 -8.95
N THR A 318 15.52 -18.69 -8.32
CA THR A 318 15.85 -18.72 -6.90
C THR A 318 15.19 -17.54 -6.19
N ASP A 319 14.42 -17.81 -5.13
CA ASP A 319 13.93 -16.77 -4.23
C ASP A 319 14.99 -16.37 -3.22
N THR A 320 14.94 -15.11 -2.80
CA THR A 320 15.59 -14.71 -1.55
C THR A 320 14.69 -15.07 -0.37
N THR A 321 15.17 -14.81 0.86
CA THR A 321 14.35 -15.03 2.06
C THR A 321 13.27 -13.97 2.27
N LEU A 322 13.22 -12.89 1.48
CA LEU A 322 12.31 -11.75 1.72
C LEU A 322 10.83 -12.15 1.73
N SER A 323 10.36 -12.90 0.73
CA SER A 323 8.96 -13.33 0.65
C SER A 323 8.53 -14.12 1.89
N THR A 324 9.39 -15.02 2.36
CA THR A 324 9.12 -15.83 3.56
C THR A 324 9.09 -14.96 4.81
N GLN A 325 10.03 -14.01 4.95
CA GLN A 325 10.08 -13.13 6.12
C GLN A 325 8.90 -12.16 6.20
N LEU A 326 8.42 -11.66 5.06
CA LEU A 326 7.21 -10.82 4.97
C LEU A 326 5.96 -11.62 5.34
N ARG A 327 5.79 -12.83 4.79
CA ARG A 327 4.67 -13.72 5.13
C ARG A 327 4.63 -14.07 6.60
N MET A 328 5.78 -14.41 7.19
CA MET A 328 5.88 -14.73 8.63
C MET A 328 5.44 -13.57 9.54
N ARG A 329 5.54 -12.33 9.05
CA ARG A 329 5.14 -11.12 9.76
C ARG A 329 3.75 -10.63 9.38
N ASN A 330 3.07 -11.32 8.46
CA ASN A 330 1.79 -10.89 7.88
C ASN A 330 1.85 -9.47 7.30
N ALA A 331 2.99 -9.07 6.73
CA ALA A 331 3.13 -7.76 6.12
C ALA A 331 2.07 -7.59 5.02
N THR A 332 1.36 -6.47 5.04
CA THR A 332 0.34 -6.13 4.04
C THR A 332 0.81 -5.02 3.10
N ASP A 333 1.75 -4.19 3.56
CA ASP A 333 2.24 -3.01 2.86
C ASP A 333 3.76 -3.00 2.90
N ILE A 334 4.38 -2.75 1.75
CA ILE A 334 5.82 -2.64 1.64
C ILE A 334 6.16 -1.23 1.20
N TYR A 335 6.84 -0.51 2.08
CA TYR A 335 7.43 0.79 1.82
C TYR A 335 8.86 0.58 1.34
N ILE A 336 9.18 1.00 0.12
CA ILE A 336 10.44 0.69 -0.56
C ILE A 336 11.18 2.01 -0.84
N CYS A 337 12.47 2.02 -0.57
CA CYS A 337 13.35 3.15 -0.85
C CYS A 337 14.80 2.68 -1.06
N GLY A 338 15.71 3.60 -1.39
CA GLY A 338 17.15 3.30 -1.50
C GLY A 338 17.70 3.45 -2.91
N LEU A 339 18.61 2.56 -3.31
CA LEU A 339 19.43 2.67 -4.50
C LEU A 339 19.42 1.38 -5.35
N ALA A 340 19.59 1.43 -6.66
CA ALA A 340 19.25 2.55 -7.54
C ALA A 340 17.75 2.52 -7.86
N TYR A 341 17.10 3.69 -7.90
CA TYR A 341 15.67 3.91 -8.18
C TYR A 341 15.19 3.10 -9.39
N ASP A 342 15.90 3.21 -10.51
CA ASP A 342 15.60 2.66 -11.82
C ASP A 342 16.19 1.26 -12.07
N VAL A 343 16.87 0.69 -11.06
CA VAL A 343 17.46 -0.65 -11.13
C VAL A 343 16.91 -1.51 -9.99
N CYS A 344 17.62 -1.63 -8.86
CA CYS A 344 17.25 -2.55 -7.77
C CYS A 344 15.93 -2.16 -7.12
N VAL A 345 15.70 -0.86 -6.85
CA VAL A 345 14.44 -0.37 -6.27
C VAL A 345 13.28 -0.63 -7.23
N GLY A 346 13.45 -0.26 -8.51
CA GLY A 346 12.45 -0.44 -9.56
C GLY A 346 12.09 -1.90 -9.81
N ALA A 347 13.08 -2.78 -9.88
CA ALA A 347 12.85 -4.22 -10.00
C ALA A 347 12.13 -4.79 -8.78
N THR A 348 12.52 -4.37 -7.59
CA THR A 348 11.95 -4.85 -6.32
C THR A 348 10.49 -4.45 -6.17
N ILE A 349 10.14 -3.19 -6.45
CA ILE A 349 8.74 -2.74 -6.36
C ILE A 349 7.87 -3.36 -7.47
N ALA A 350 8.42 -3.54 -8.68
CA ALA A 350 7.71 -4.24 -9.75
C ALA A 350 7.38 -5.68 -9.35
N ASP A 351 8.32 -6.40 -8.73
CA ASP A 351 8.07 -7.75 -8.23
C ASP A 351 7.12 -7.76 -7.03
N ALA A 352 7.24 -6.81 -6.10
CA ALA A 352 6.30 -6.68 -4.97
C ALA A 352 4.85 -6.53 -5.46
N LEU A 353 4.63 -5.68 -6.47
CA LEU A 353 3.32 -5.49 -7.09
C LEU A 353 2.86 -6.76 -7.84
N ALA A 354 3.76 -7.42 -8.56
CA ALA A 354 3.44 -8.63 -9.32
C ALA A 354 3.02 -9.80 -8.42
N ILE A 355 3.62 -9.94 -7.23
CA ILE A 355 3.27 -11.00 -6.26
C ILE A 355 2.12 -10.61 -5.31
N GLY A 356 1.49 -9.45 -5.53
CA GLY A 356 0.24 -9.06 -4.86
C GLY A 356 0.39 -8.17 -3.63
N TYR A 357 1.60 -7.71 -3.26
CA TYR A 357 1.73 -6.75 -2.16
C TYR A 357 1.19 -5.36 -2.53
N ARG A 358 0.70 -4.65 -1.52
CA ARG A 358 0.47 -3.20 -1.60
C ARG A 358 1.83 -2.52 -1.47
N ALA A 359 2.37 -2.05 -2.59
CA ALA A 359 3.73 -1.51 -2.62
C ALA A 359 3.72 0.03 -2.77
N ILE A 360 4.54 0.68 -1.96
CA ILE A 360 4.67 2.13 -1.87
C ILE A 360 6.14 2.48 -2.08
N LEU A 361 6.43 3.33 -3.05
CA LEU A 361 7.76 3.90 -3.24
C LEU A 361 7.87 5.23 -2.49
N ILE A 362 8.96 5.41 -1.75
CA ILE A 362 9.31 6.69 -1.13
C ILE A 362 10.28 7.43 -2.04
N ASP A 363 9.78 8.43 -2.76
CA ASP A 363 10.46 9.09 -3.89
C ASP A 363 11.70 9.88 -3.43
N ASP A 364 11.54 10.73 -2.41
CA ASP A 364 12.61 11.56 -1.86
C ASP A 364 13.68 10.76 -1.09
N ALA A 365 13.37 9.53 -0.67
CA ALA A 365 14.29 8.56 -0.09
C ALA A 365 14.91 7.58 -1.12
N SER A 366 14.76 7.86 -2.42
CA SER A 366 15.29 7.01 -3.50
C SER A 366 16.12 7.84 -4.49
N ARG A 367 17.21 7.27 -4.99
CA ARG A 367 18.07 7.91 -6.02
C ARG A 367 18.48 6.90 -7.08
N GLY A 368 18.58 7.37 -8.32
CA GLY A 368 18.75 6.53 -9.51
C GLY A 368 19.80 7.09 -10.47
N VAL A 369 20.03 6.39 -11.57
CA VAL A 369 21.13 6.70 -12.50
C VAL A 369 20.66 7.42 -13.76
N ASP A 370 19.44 7.14 -14.24
CA ASP A 370 18.91 7.72 -15.47
C ASP A 370 17.47 8.27 -15.31
N LEU A 371 17.21 9.49 -15.80
CA LEU A 371 15.88 10.12 -15.67
C LEU A 371 14.79 9.38 -16.44
N ALA A 372 15.10 8.89 -17.64
CA ALA A 372 14.09 8.23 -18.47
C ALA A 372 13.69 6.87 -17.87
N ASP A 373 14.67 6.12 -17.33
CA ASP A 373 14.40 4.86 -16.65
C ASP A 373 13.71 5.07 -15.29
N ILE A 374 13.98 6.18 -14.57
CA ILE A 374 13.22 6.58 -13.38
C ILE A 374 11.75 6.84 -13.75
N GLU A 375 11.48 7.65 -14.77
CA GLU A 375 10.09 7.96 -15.17
C GLU A 375 9.35 6.73 -15.70
N LYS A 376 10.08 5.81 -16.36
CA LYS A 376 9.54 4.50 -16.73
C LYS A 376 9.17 3.67 -15.49
N THR A 377 10.04 3.65 -14.48
CA THR A 377 9.78 2.96 -13.20
C THR A 377 8.54 3.53 -12.52
N LYS A 378 8.43 4.87 -12.43
CA LYS A 378 7.23 5.54 -11.89
C LYS A 378 5.96 5.13 -12.64
N SER A 379 6.03 5.13 -13.96
CA SER A 379 4.91 4.70 -14.81
C SER A 379 4.51 3.25 -14.55
N THR A 380 5.49 2.35 -14.39
CA THR A 380 5.24 0.95 -14.02
C THR A 380 4.54 0.83 -12.67
N ILE A 381 4.98 1.59 -11.66
CA ILE A 381 4.36 1.56 -10.32
C ILE A 381 2.90 2.00 -10.40
N ILE A 382 2.62 3.16 -11.01
CA ILE A 382 1.28 3.74 -11.11
C ILE A 382 0.34 2.80 -11.90
N ASN A 383 0.81 2.27 -13.03
CA ASN A 383 0.00 1.37 -13.87
C ASN A 383 -0.35 0.05 -13.18
N ASN A 384 0.45 -0.37 -12.18
CA ASN A 384 0.22 -1.59 -11.42
C ASN A 384 -0.40 -1.32 -10.04
N SER A 385 -1.03 -0.16 -9.85
CA SER A 385 -1.71 0.24 -8.60
C SER A 385 -0.79 0.35 -7.38
N GLY A 386 0.51 0.56 -7.61
CA GLY A 386 1.42 1.04 -6.58
C GLY A 386 1.27 2.54 -6.36
N VAL A 387 1.80 3.03 -5.24
CA VAL A 387 1.74 4.45 -4.88
C VAL A 387 3.16 5.00 -4.75
N ILE A 388 3.36 6.24 -5.16
CA ILE A 388 4.60 7.00 -4.97
C ILE A 388 4.28 8.15 -4.03
N VAL A 389 5.04 8.27 -2.96
CA VAL A 389 4.87 9.32 -1.93
C VAL A 389 6.22 9.91 -1.55
N ASN A 390 6.20 11.05 -0.87
CA ASN A 390 7.37 11.55 -0.15
C ASN A 390 7.36 11.08 1.31
N SER A 391 8.52 11.17 1.95
CA SER A 391 8.74 10.71 3.33
C SER A 391 7.80 11.35 4.36
N ASP A 392 7.30 12.56 4.12
CA ASP A 392 6.37 13.29 5.00
C ASP A 392 4.94 12.74 4.99
N GLU A 393 4.57 11.96 3.98
CA GLU A 393 3.26 11.30 3.88
C GLU A 393 3.24 9.91 4.54
N VAL A 394 4.40 9.31 4.82
CA VAL A 394 4.50 7.89 5.21
C VAL A 394 3.89 7.61 6.59
N LEU A 395 4.04 8.51 7.55
CA LEU A 395 3.56 8.29 8.93
C LEU A 395 2.04 8.11 8.97
N SER A 396 1.30 8.99 8.29
CA SER A 396 -0.16 8.91 8.26
C SER A 396 -0.63 7.64 7.53
N MET A 397 0.11 7.15 6.54
CA MET A 397 -0.20 5.90 5.85
C MET A 397 0.03 4.68 6.76
N VAL A 398 1.16 4.62 7.46
CA VAL A 398 1.48 3.54 8.42
C VAL A 398 0.46 3.48 9.56
N GLU A 399 0.00 4.63 10.06
CA GLU A 399 -1.04 4.70 11.08
C GLU A 399 -2.46 4.42 10.55
N GLY A 400 -2.61 4.18 9.24
CA GLY A 400 -3.91 3.98 8.60
C GLY A 400 -4.80 5.22 8.66
N ARG A 401 -4.23 6.43 8.71
CA ARG A 401 -4.94 7.71 8.62
C ARG A 401 -4.95 8.27 7.19
N ASP A 402 -3.97 7.90 6.37
CA ASP A 402 -3.94 8.14 4.93
C ASP A 402 -4.13 6.83 4.17
N ARG A 403 -5.25 6.71 3.46
CA ARG A 403 -5.72 5.46 2.84
C ARG A 403 -5.90 5.70 1.35
N ARG A 404 -4.89 5.28 0.57
CA ARG A 404 -4.84 5.49 -0.88
C ARG A 404 -5.76 4.49 -1.62
N PRO A 405 -6.63 4.96 -2.53
CA PRO A 405 -7.58 4.11 -3.23
C PRO A 405 -6.91 3.08 -4.16
N GLU A 406 -5.70 3.37 -4.66
CA GLU A 406 -4.90 2.47 -5.49
C GLU A 406 -4.55 1.19 -4.73
N LEU A 407 -4.08 1.31 -3.49
CA LEU A 407 -3.72 0.19 -2.63
C LEU A 407 -4.96 -0.62 -2.22
N GLY A 408 -6.08 0.06 -1.98
CA GLY A 408 -7.36 -0.60 -1.73
C GLY A 408 -7.86 -1.38 -2.95
N TYR A 409 -7.79 -0.78 -4.15
CA TYR A 409 -8.16 -1.43 -5.39
C TYR A 409 -7.28 -2.66 -5.66
N LYS A 410 -5.96 -2.52 -5.51
CA LYS A 410 -4.99 -3.62 -5.65
C LYS A 410 -5.38 -4.80 -4.76
N LEU A 411 -5.62 -4.56 -3.47
CA LEU A 411 -6.01 -5.60 -2.53
C LEU A 411 -7.29 -6.32 -2.93
N ALA A 412 -8.31 -5.60 -3.40
CA ALA A 412 -9.56 -6.23 -3.85
C ALA A 412 -9.31 -7.15 -5.07
N MET A 413 -8.49 -6.71 -6.02
CA MET A 413 -8.17 -7.54 -7.19
C MET A 413 -7.38 -8.79 -6.81
N GLU A 414 -6.46 -8.70 -5.86
CA GLU A 414 -5.74 -9.89 -5.36
C GLU A 414 -6.66 -10.86 -4.62
N LEU A 415 -7.64 -10.37 -3.85
CA LEU A 415 -8.65 -11.22 -3.22
C LEU A 415 -9.49 -11.96 -4.27
N LYS A 416 -9.84 -11.27 -5.37
CA LYS A 416 -10.54 -11.90 -6.49
C LYS A 416 -9.71 -13.03 -7.11
N ASN A 417 -8.45 -12.76 -7.45
CA ASN A 417 -7.56 -13.75 -8.06
C ASN A 417 -7.39 -14.98 -7.15
N ALA A 418 -7.18 -14.77 -5.85
CA ALA A 418 -7.04 -15.86 -4.89
C ALA A 418 -8.31 -16.73 -4.79
N MET A 419 -9.50 -16.12 -4.86
CA MET A 419 -10.76 -16.86 -4.85
C MET A 419 -10.99 -17.67 -6.14
N GLU A 420 -10.51 -17.18 -7.29
CA GLU A 420 -10.57 -17.91 -8.57
C GLU A 420 -9.63 -19.12 -8.57
N ASP A 421 -8.43 -18.96 -8.01
CA ASP A 421 -7.44 -20.05 -7.88
C ASP A 421 -7.91 -21.15 -6.91
N ASP A 422 -8.52 -20.79 -5.77
CA ASP A 422 -9.09 -21.75 -4.82
C ASP A 422 -10.33 -22.49 -5.39
N GLY A 423 -11.02 -21.88 -6.36
CA GLY A 423 -12.16 -22.46 -7.07
C GLY A 423 -11.76 -23.39 -8.23
N ALA A 424 -10.49 -23.34 -8.68
CA ALA A 424 -9.97 -24.25 -9.67
C ALA A 424 -9.66 -25.61 -9.02
N THR A 425 -10.51 -26.61 -9.27
CA THR A 425 -10.17 -28.02 -8.97
C THR A 425 -8.79 -28.33 -9.56
N PRO A 426 -7.88 -29.00 -8.82
CA PRO A 426 -6.57 -29.34 -9.36
C PRO A 426 -6.79 -30.20 -10.60
N ASN A 427 -6.44 -29.69 -11.77
CA ASN A 427 -6.31 -30.52 -12.95
C ASN A 427 -5.18 -31.50 -12.64
N THR A 428 -5.56 -32.76 -12.43
CA THR A 428 -4.67 -33.92 -12.50
C THR A 428 -3.84 -33.83 -13.77
N VAL A 429 -2.53 -33.62 -13.62
CA VAL A 429 -1.48 -34.25 -14.42
C VAL A 429 -0.29 -34.53 -13.50
#